data_AF-A0A946GRC3-F1
#
_entry.id   AF-A0A946GRC3-F1
#
_cell.length_a   1.000
_cell.length_b   1.000
_cell.length_c   1.000
_cell.angle_alpha   90.00
_cell.angle_beta   90.00
_cell.angle_gamma   90.00
#
_symmetry.space_group_name_H-M   'P 1'
#
loop_
_entity.id
_entity.type
_entity.pdbx_description
1 polymer ?
#
loop_
_entity_poly.entity_id
_entity_poly.type
_entity_poly.pdbx_seq_one_letter_code
_entity_poly.pdbx_strand_id
1 'polypeptide(L)'
;MAIISYILLTILAIAFTIVGLYFLILITGNVKQGLVVRQQLAKRVESLRMTEMLSRLGLDFDQYLHTVPLTKVSESMGKCESCPTTEACDQKLIEEKLEIIDIDFCPNQDCLGHFKQQNEKDN
;
A
#
# COMPACT_ATOMS: atom_id res chain seq x y z
N MET A 1 14.46 -36.30 -42.98
CA MET A 1 13.24 -35.62 -42.51
C MET A 1 13.15 -35.57 -40.99
N ALA A 2 13.30 -36.69 -40.26
CA ALA A 2 13.25 -36.71 -38.79
C ALA A 2 14.31 -35.84 -38.09
N ILE A 3 15.57 -35.84 -38.57
CA ILE A 3 16.67 -35.05 -37.98
C ILE A 3 16.38 -33.54 -38.05
N ILE A 4 15.91 -33.06 -39.22
CA ILE A 4 15.57 -31.65 -39.43
C ILE A 4 14.41 -31.24 -38.51
N SER A 5 13.40 -32.10 -38.37
CA SER A 5 12.29 -31.88 -37.44
C SER A 5 12.75 -31.78 -35.99
N TYR A 6 13.72 -32.61 -35.58
CA TYR A 6 14.26 -32.60 -34.22
C TYR A 6 15.04 -31.31 -33.94
N ILE A 7 15.83 -30.85 -34.92
CA ILE A 7 16.58 -29.58 -34.84
C ILE A 7 15.63 -28.39 -34.75
N LEU A 8 14.53 -28.37 -35.52
CA LEU A 8 13.52 -27.31 -35.44
C LEU A 8 12.83 -27.28 -34.06
N LEU A 9 12.51 -28.45 -33.51
CA LEU A 9 11.88 -28.57 -32.19
C LEU A 9 12.80 -28.07 -31.07
N THR A 10 14.09 -28.40 -31.12
CA THR A 10 15.06 -27.93 -30.10
C THR A 10 15.27 -26.42 -30.18
N ILE A 11 15.38 -25.85 -31.38
CA ILE A 11 15.47 -24.39 -31.56
C ILE A 11 14.23 -23.69 -31.00
N LEU A 12 13.04 -24.23 -31.30
CA LEU A 12 11.79 -23.68 -30.80
C LEU A 12 11.70 -23.74 -29.27
N ALA A 13 12.09 -24.87 -28.66
CA ALA A 13 12.12 -25.02 -27.21
C ALA A 13 13.09 -24.05 -26.53
N ILE A 14 14.28 -23.85 -27.12
CA ILE A 14 15.26 -22.87 -26.64
C ILE A 14 14.68 -21.46 -26.73
N ALA A 15 14.04 -21.09 -27.84
CA ALA A 15 13.42 -19.78 -28.01
C ALA A 15 12.34 -19.52 -26.94
N PHE A 16 11.44 -20.48 -26.69
CA PHE A 16 10.44 -20.36 -25.63
C PHE A 16 11.06 -20.25 -24.24
N THR A 17 12.14 -20.98 -23.96
CA THR A 17 12.84 -20.91 -22.68
C THR A 17 13.46 -19.54 -22.45
N ILE A 18 14.11 -18.97 -23.49
CA ILE A 18 14.70 -17.63 -23.43
C ILE A 18 13.62 -16.57 -23.18
N VAL A 19 12.51 -16.64 -23.91
CA VAL A 19 11.38 -15.71 -23.74
C VAL A 19 10.77 -15.84 -22.35
N GLY A 20 10.59 -17.06 -21.85
CA GLY A 20 10.09 -17.30 -20.49
C GLY A 20 11.00 -16.72 -19.41
N LEU A 21 12.32 -16.93 -19.52
CA LEU A 21 13.30 -16.34 -18.61
C LEU A 21 13.29 -14.80 -18.67
N TYR A 22 13.17 -14.22 -19.86
CA TYR A 22 13.08 -12.78 -20.03
C TYR A 22 11.86 -12.19 -19.30
N PHE A 23 10.69 -12.81 -19.45
CA PHE A 23 9.48 -12.37 -18.73
C PHE A 23 9.61 -12.49 -17.21
N LEU A 24 10.22 -13.57 -16.69
CA LEU A 24 10.46 -13.72 -15.25
C LEU A 24 11.35 -12.60 -14.69
N ILE A 25 12.38 -12.20 -15.43
CA ILE A 25 13.27 -11.10 -15.02
C ILE A 25 12.49 -9.77 -14.99
N LEU A 26 11.69 -9.46 -16.00
CA LEU A 26 10.91 -8.23 -16.05
C LEU A 26 9.88 -8.13 -14.92
N ILE A 27 9.15 -9.22 -14.64
CA ILE A 27 8.13 -9.26 -13.59
C ILE A 27 8.79 -9.07 -12.22
N THR A 28 9.89 -9.79 -11.95
CA THR A 28 10.58 -9.69 -10.66
C THR A 28 11.19 -8.31 -10.40
N GLY A 29 11.67 -7.62 -11.44
CA GLY A 29 12.16 -6.24 -11.32
C GLY A 29 11.06 -5.25 -10.90
N ASN A 30 9.92 -5.29 -11.59
CA ASN A 30 8.80 -4.37 -11.31
C ASN A 30 8.15 -4.63 -9.94
N VAL A 31 8.05 -5.90 -9.52
CA VAL A 31 7.54 -6.27 -8.19
C VAL A 31 8.48 -5.76 -7.08
N LYS A 32 9.80 -5.92 -7.25
CA LYS A 32 10.79 -5.41 -6.28
C LYS A 32 10.72 -3.89 -6.14
N GLN A 33 10.61 -3.16 -7.25
CA GLN A 33 10.49 -1.70 -7.20
C GLN A 33 9.21 -1.27 -6.49
N GLY A 34 8.07 -1.90 -6.79
CA GLY A 34 6.81 -1.65 -6.09
C GLY A 34 6.91 -1.90 -4.59
N LEU A 35 7.58 -2.98 -4.17
CA LEU A 35 7.83 -3.30 -2.77
C LEU A 35 8.71 -2.27 -2.07
N VAL A 36 9.82 -1.85 -2.69
CA VAL A 36 10.72 -0.84 -2.11
C VAL A 36 10.00 0.49 -1.90
N VAL A 37 9.21 0.94 -2.87
CA VAL A 37 8.42 2.18 -2.75
C VAL A 37 7.40 2.07 -1.61
N ARG A 38 6.70 0.93 -1.50
CA ARG A 38 5.74 0.69 -0.40
C ARG A 38 6.43 0.66 0.97
N GLN A 39 7.61 0.04 1.07
CA GLN A 39 8.40 0.03 2.31
C GLN A 39 8.87 1.43 2.72
N GLN A 40 9.29 2.25 1.77
CA GLN A 40 9.67 3.63 2.05
C GLN A 40 8.47 4.47 2.51
N LEU A 41 7.30 4.28 1.89
CA LEU A 41 6.07 4.91 2.37
C LEU A 41 5.69 4.42 3.78
N ALA A 42 5.74 3.11 4.04
CA ALA A 42 5.39 2.54 5.33
C ALA A 42 6.21 3.19 6.46
N LYS A 43 7.53 3.25 6.31
CA LYS A 43 8.41 3.90 7.29
C LYS A 43 8.09 5.36 7.54
N ARG A 44 7.71 6.10 6.50
CA ARG A 44 7.33 7.51 6.65
C ARG A 44 6.00 7.62 7.38
N VAL A 45 5.00 6.81 7.02
CA VAL A 45 3.70 6.86 7.69
C VAL A 45 3.80 6.40 9.14
N GLU A 46 4.58 5.37 9.45
CA GLU A 46 4.82 4.90 10.83
C GLU A 46 5.28 6.03 11.76
N SER A 47 6.02 7.00 11.23
CA SER A 47 6.48 8.18 11.99
C SER A 47 5.41 9.27 12.18
N LEU A 48 4.25 9.14 11.55
CA LEU A 48 3.14 10.09 11.62
C LEU A 48 2.11 9.66 12.67
N ARG A 49 1.48 10.67 13.30
CA ARG A 49 0.31 10.53 14.18
C ARG A 49 -0.82 9.71 13.56
N MET A 50 -0.95 9.77 12.23
CA MET A 50 -1.94 9.01 11.46
C MET A 50 -1.86 7.49 11.71
N THR A 51 -0.66 6.94 11.95
CA THR A 51 -0.51 5.51 12.26
C THR A 51 -1.18 5.15 13.58
N GLU A 52 -1.01 5.99 14.60
CA GLU A 52 -1.69 5.78 15.87
C GLU A 52 -3.20 6.00 15.74
N MET A 53 -3.65 6.99 14.97
CA MET A 53 -5.07 7.20 14.69
C MET A 53 -5.73 5.97 14.06
N LEU A 54 -5.09 5.34 13.07
CA LEU A 54 -5.58 4.11 12.44
C LEU A 54 -5.78 3.01 13.49
N SER A 55 -4.77 2.76 14.33
CA SER A 55 -4.84 1.77 15.40
C SER A 55 -5.99 2.05 16.38
N ARG A 56 -6.15 3.30 16.84
CA ARG A 56 -7.23 3.70 17.77
C ARG A 56 -8.62 3.65 17.14
N LEU A 57 -8.72 3.79 15.83
CA LEU A 57 -9.97 3.59 15.07
C LEU A 57 -10.31 2.11 14.86
N GLY A 58 -9.42 1.19 15.26
CA GLY A 58 -9.53 -0.24 15.02
C GLY A 58 -9.16 -0.67 13.60
N LEU A 59 -8.38 0.16 12.89
CA LEU A 59 -7.97 -0.05 11.51
C LEU A 59 -6.53 -0.54 11.46
N ASP A 60 -6.29 -1.57 10.66
CA ASP A 60 -4.95 -2.11 10.45
C ASP A 60 -4.14 -1.25 9.46
N PHE A 61 -2.93 -0.88 9.88
CA PHE A 61 -2.06 0.00 9.11
C PHE A 61 -1.55 -0.67 7.82
N ASP A 62 -1.18 -1.95 7.89
CA ASP A 62 -0.73 -2.68 6.71
C ASP A 62 -1.86 -2.84 5.70
N GLN A 63 -3.07 -3.19 6.17
CA GLN A 63 -4.26 -3.26 5.35
C GLN A 63 -4.60 -1.91 4.70
N TYR A 64 -4.45 -0.81 5.43
CA TYR A 64 -4.62 0.54 4.88
C TYR A 64 -3.65 0.79 3.72
N LEU A 65 -2.36 0.51 3.90
CA LEU A 65 -1.36 0.68 2.84
C LEU A 65 -1.66 -0.20 1.62
N HIS A 66 -2.13 -1.42 1.83
CA HIS A 66 -2.40 -2.38 0.75
C HIS A 66 -3.68 -2.07 -0.02
N THR A 67 -4.71 -1.57 0.66
CA THR A 67 -6.04 -1.35 0.08
C THR A 67 -6.19 0.03 -0.53
N VAL A 68 -5.62 1.06 0.11
CA VAL A 68 -5.75 2.44 -0.36
C VAL A 68 -4.75 2.72 -1.49
N PRO A 69 -5.18 3.39 -2.59
CA PRO A 69 -4.27 3.77 -3.66
C PRO A 69 -3.07 4.57 -3.15
N LEU A 70 -1.87 4.23 -3.63
CA LEU A 70 -0.62 4.83 -3.16
C LEU A 70 -0.61 6.37 -3.26
N THR A 71 -1.26 6.92 -4.28
CA THR A 71 -1.44 8.37 -4.45
C THR A 71 -2.26 8.99 -3.33
N LYS A 72 -3.34 8.33 -2.89
CA LYS A 72 -4.17 8.78 -1.76
C LYS A 72 -3.46 8.63 -0.42
N VAL A 73 -2.66 7.57 -0.24
CA VAL A 73 -1.79 7.42 0.93
C VAL A 73 -0.81 8.59 0.99
N SER A 74 -0.11 8.88 -0.12
CA SER A 74 0.83 10.01 -0.19
C SER A 74 0.16 11.37 0.05
N GLU A 75 -1.07 11.57 -0.45
CA GLU A 75 -1.85 12.78 -0.17
C GLU A 75 -2.22 12.90 1.31
N SER A 76 -2.69 11.80 1.92
CA SER A 76 -3.06 11.75 3.34
C SER A 76 -1.85 11.99 4.25
N MET A 77 -0.67 11.48 3.85
CA MET A 77 0.59 11.79 4.51
C MET A 77 0.91 13.27 4.45
N GLY A 78 0.86 13.89 3.27
CA GLY A 78 1.14 15.31 3.12
C GLY A 78 0.22 16.17 3.99
N LYS A 79 -1.08 15.84 4.01
CA LYS A 79 -2.06 16.49 4.89
C LYS A 79 -1.73 16.32 6.38
N CYS A 80 -1.28 15.14 6.80
CA CYS A 80 -0.90 14.87 8.18
C CYS A 80 0.42 15.59 8.56
N GLU A 81 1.41 15.61 7.67
CA GLU A 81 2.70 16.25 7.87
C GLU A 81 2.55 17.78 8.00
N SER A 82 1.68 18.39 7.19
CA SER A 82 1.42 19.84 7.21
C SER A 82 0.29 20.25 8.15
N CYS A 83 -0.22 19.33 8.98
CA CYS A 83 -1.39 19.57 9.81
C CYS A 83 -1.09 20.60 10.91
N PRO A 84 -1.84 21.72 11.00
CA PRO A 84 -1.63 22.71 12.05
C PRO A 84 -2.32 22.34 13.38
N THR A 85 -3.24 21.37 13.37
CA THR A 85 -4.06 20.97 14.53
C THR A 85 -3.46 19.77 15.28
N THR A 86 -2.14 19.73 15.44
CA THR A 86 -1.45 18.60 16.08
C THR A 86 -1.82 18.44 17.55
N GLU A 87 -2.06 19.54 18.28
CA GLU A 87 -2.45 19.47 19.70
C GLU A 87 -3.81 18.78 19.90
N ALA A 88 -4.79 19.07 19.05
CA ALA A 88 -6.09 18.40 19.08
C ALA A 88 -5.95 16.90 18.73
N CYS A 89 -5.06 16.58 17.78
CA CYS A 89 -4.73 15.19 17.44
C CYS A 89 -4.13 14.45 18.65
N ASP A 90 -3.11 15.04 19.28
CA ASP A 90 -2.42 14.44 20.42
C ASP A 90 -3.35 14.26 21.62
N GLN A 91 -4.26 15.21 21.87
CA GLN A 91 -5.29 15.07 22.92
C GLN A 91 -6.22 13.88 22.66
N LYS A 92 -6.64 13.70 21.41
CA LYS A 92 -7.51 12.58 21.02
C LYS A 92 -6.81 11.23 21.03
N LEU A 93 -5.53 11.18 20.73
CA LEU A 93 -4.74 9.94 20.76
C LEU A 93 -4.51 9.38 22.17
N ILE A 94 -4.78 10.16 23.23
CA ILE A 94 -4.78 9.66 24.62
C ILE A 94 -5.94 8.69 24.85
N GLU A 95 -7.05 8.85 24.13
CA GLU A 95 -8.23 7.99 24.26
C GLU A 95 -7.91 6.56 23.80
N GLU A 96 -8.45 5.55 24.50
CA GLU A 96 -8.18 4.14 24.17
C GLU A 96 -8.71 3.76 22.78
N LYS A 97 -9.87 4.33 22.43
CA LYS A 97 -10.58 4.08 21.18
C LYS A 97 -11.14 5.39 20.65
N LEU A 98 -11.06 5.58 19.33
CA LEU A 98 -11.59 6.74 18.62
C LEU A 98 -12.76 6.32 17.71
N GLU A 99 -13.72 7.22 17.52
CA GLU A 99 -14.67 7.15 16.40
C GLU A 99 -14.31 8.16 15.31
N ILE A 100 -14.80 7.95 14.08
CA ILE A 100 -14.53 8.85 12.95
C ILE A 100 -15.12 10.25 13.19
N ILE A 101 -16.16 10.35 14.02
CA ILE A 101 -16.82 11.61 14.36
C ILE A 101 -15.92 12.44 15.31
N ASP A 102 -15.08 11.79 16.12
CA ASP A 102 -14.20 12.46 17.10
C ASP A 102 -12.99 13.16 16.48
N ILE A 103 -12.79 12.99 15.18
CA ILE A 103 -11.64 13.50 14.42
C ILE A 103 -12.08 14.48 13.32
N ASP A 104 -13.15 15.24 13.57
CA ASP A 104 -13.70 16.25 12.64
C ASP A 104 -12.70 17.37 12.28
N PHE A 105 -11.76 17.65 13.18
CA PHE A 105 -10.63 18.56 12.95
C PHE A 105 -9.53 17.95 12.05
N CYS A 106 -9.55 16.64 11.79
CA CYS A 106 -8.50 15.96 11.06
C CYS A 106 -8.70 16.11 9.55
N PRO A 107 -7.70 16.64 8.80
CA PRO A 107 -7.78 16.74 7.34
C PRO A 107 -7.94 15.40 6.60
N ASN A 108 -7.69 14.29 7.30
CA ASN A 108 -7.81 12.94 6.77
C ASN A 108 -9.11 12.23 7.17
N GLN A 109 -10.03 12.89 7.88
CA GLN A 109 -11.27 12.29 8.37
C GLN A 109 -12.03 11.54 7.26
N ASP A 110 -12.28 12.19 6.13
CA ASP A 110 -13.02 11.59 5.02
C ASP A 110 -12.33 10.34 4.48
N CYS A 111 -11.00 10.40 4.31
CA CYS A 111 -10.25 9.25 3.78
C CYS A 111 -10.28 8.07 4.76
N LEU A 112 -10.11 8.34 6.05
CA LEU A 112 -10.16 7.31 7.10
C LEU A 112 -11.57 6.75 7.26
N GLY A 113 -12.60 7.59 7.16
CA GLY A 113 -14.01 7.20 7.23
C GLY A 113 -14.40 6.29 6.07
N HIS A 114 -14.00 6.63 4.84
CA HIS A 114 -14.21 5.75 3.68
C HIS A 114 -13.49 4.41 3.83
N PHE A 115 -12.25 4.41 4.31
CA PHE A 115 -11.52 3.16 4.52
C PHE A 115 -12.17 2.30 5.61
N LYS A 116 -12.63 2.89 6.71
CA LYS A 116 -13.36 2.18 7.77
C LYS A 116 -14.63 1.51 7.26
N GLN A 117 -15.44 2.22 6.46
CA GLN A 117 -16.65 1.66 5.86
C GLN A 117 -16.37 0.52 4.88
N GLN A 118 -15.21 0.51 4.21
CA GLN A 118 -14.79 -0.60 3.36
C GLN A 118 -14.33 -1.79 4.20
N ASN A 119 -13.52 -1.53 5.23
CA ASN A 119 -13.01 -2.54 6.15
C ASN A 119 -14.14 -3.32 6.84
N GLU A 120 -15.20 -2.63 7.26
CA GLU A 120 -16.39 -3.23 7.88
C GLU A 120 -17.27 -4.05 6.91
N LYS A 121 -17.14 -3.85 5.59
CA LYS A 121 -17.88 -4.63 4.57
C LYS A 121 -17.15 -5.90 4.16
N ASP A 122 -15.83 -5.90 4.28
CA ASP A 122 -14.96 -7.00 3.87
C ASP A 122 -14.73 -8.03 5.01
N ASN A 123 -15.33 -7.79 6.18
CA ASN A 123 -15.20 -8.58 7.42
C ASN A 123 -16.58 -9.12 7.86
#